data_AF-A0A6L3ERB5-F1
#
_entry.id   AF-A0A6L3ERB5-F1
#
_cell.length_a   1.000
_cell.length_b   1.000
_cell.length_c   1.000
_cell.angle_alpha   90.00
_cell.angle_beta   90.00
_cell.angle_gamma   90.00
#
_symmetry.space_group_name_H-M   'P 1'
#
loop_
_entity.id
_entity.type
_entity.pdbx_description
1 polymer ?
#
loop_
_entity_poly.entity_id
_entity_poly.type
_entity_poly.pdbx_seq_one_letter_code
_entity_poly.pdbx_strand_id
1 'polypeptide(L)'
;MNKIELRESLKKYFNESELRSLCFDLSVSYDALSGSGLEDKTRELVGFMERRGKLNKLIERLLELRPNLPSSDINKFAQGNLINFQIKQDFERADIVYLLNIIQHIMGDSRITLPDSLKEELKFPSSEIDIFAEDNNKVKTNIAYLLNIIQHIMGDSRITLPDSLKEELKHFFTKQKVSKELHDISMLFSEIEEIISMHPLFLSRYDLDTAKAKIQKIKSKLYSFFENELFDLPSIFSEIEEILSKNPSKLRKSELIDAQQKIHQIKMKLNSFLENE
;
A
#
# COMPACT_ATOMS: atom_id res chain seq x y z
N MET A 1 0.50 -10.07 -10.58
CA MET A 1 1.10 -10.54 -11.83
C MET A 1 2.55 -10.95 -11.67
N ASN A 2 2.80 -12.26 -11.59
CA ASN A 2 4.12 -12.87 -11.79
C ASN A 2 4.48 -12.79 -13.29
N LYS A 3 5.78 -12.82 -13.63
CA LYS A 3 6.29 -12.81 -15.02
C LYS A 3 5.62 -13.87 -15.90
N ILE A 4 5.32 -15.03 -15.32
CA ILE A 4 4.66 -16.13 -16.03
C ILE A 4 3.26 -15.69 -16.49
N GLU A 5 2.46 -15.13 -15.58
CA GLU A 5 1.10 -14.64 -15.86
C GLU A 5 1.12 -13.50 -16.89
N LEU A 6 2.10 -12.59 -16.80
CA LEU A 6 2.27 -11.50 -17.77
C LEU A 6 2.58 -12.03 -19.18
N ARG A 7 3.45 -13.03 -19.28
CA ARG A 7 3.79 -13.66 -20.56
C ARG A 7 2.59 -14.38 -21.16
N GLU A 8 1.86 -15.15 -20.36
CA GLU A 8 0.66 -15.86 -20.82
C GLU A 8 -0.44 -14.88 -21.24
N SER A 9 -0.60 -13.76 -20.53
CA SER A 9 -1.54 -12.70 -20.92
C SER A 9 -1.18 -12.08 -22.27
N LEU A 10 0.10 -11.72 -22.46
CA LEU A 10 0.58 -11.20 -23.74
C LEU A 10 0.37 -12.21 -24.88
N LYS A 11 0.73 -13.48 -24.69
CA LYS A 11 0.52 -14.54 -25.69
C LYS A 11 -0.96 -14.74 -26.04
N LYS A 12 -1.84 -14.62 -25.05
CA LYS A 12 -3.27 -14.88 -25.22
C LYS A 12 -4.01 -13.74 -25.92
N TYR A 13 -3.65 -12.48 -25.64
CA TYR A 13 -4.44 -11.31 -26.06
C TYR A 13 -3.78 -10.44 -27.12
N PHE A 14 -2.54 -10.77 -27.52
CA PHE A 14 -1.82 -10.07 -28.58
C PHE A 14 -1.43 -11.02 -29.69
N ASN A 15 -1.62 -10.57 -30.92
CA ASN A 15 -0.97 -11.18 -32.09
C ASN A 15 0.41 -10.54 -32.35
N GLU A 16 1.14 -11.03 -33.35
CA GLU A 16 2.50 -10.56 -33.62
C GLU A 16 2.57 -9.07 -34.01
N SER A 17 1.60 -8.59 -34.80
CA SER A 17 1.54 -7.19 -35.22
C SER A 17 1.24 -6.26 -34.03
N GLU A 18 0.37 -6.70 -33.13
CA GLU A 18 0.05 -5.95 -31.90
C GLU A 18 1.24 -5.94 -30.95
N LEU A 19 1.99 -7.04 -30.83
CA LEU A 19 3.21 -7.07 -30.03
C LEU A 19 4.30 -6.15 -30.59
N ARG A 20 4.44 -6.04 -31.92
CA ARG A 20 5.32 -5.06 -32.57
C ARG A 20 4.93 -3.62 -32.23
N SER A 21 3.62 -3.33 -32.28
CA SER A 21 3.08 -2.01 -31.94
C SER A 21 3.32 -1.68 -30.46
N LEU A 22 3.09 -2.65 -29.56
CA LEU A 22 3.39 -2.50 -28.14
C LEU A 22 4.89 -2.25 -27.89
N CYS A 23 5.78 -2.94 -28.61
CA CYS A 23 7.22 -2.69 -28.53
C CYS A 23 7.56 -1.25 -28.95
N PHE A 24 6.95 -0.77 -30.04
CA PHE A 24 7.13 0.60 -30.52
C PHE A 24 6.70 1.63 -29.47
N ASP A 25 5.51 1.48 -28.88
CA ASP A 25 5.00 2.36 -27.82
C ASP A 25 5.92 2.40 -26.58
N LEU A 26 6.55 1.26 -26.27
CA LEU A 26 7.50 1.14 -25.17
C LEU A 26 8.92 1.59 -25.53
N SER A 27 9.13 2.06 -26.76
CA SER A 27 10.44 2.42 -27.33
C SER A 27 11.44 1.25 -27.28
N VAL A 28 10.96 0.04 -27.54
CA VAL A 28 11.73 -1.20 -27.65
C VAL A 28 11.73 -1.65 -29.11
N SER A 29 12.90 -1.91 -29.68
CA SER A 29 12.99 -2.48 -31.02
C SER A 29 12.57 -3.95 -30.99
N TYR A 30 11.46 -4.28 -31.66
CA TYR A 30 10.96 -5.66 -31.72
C TYR A 30 11.98 -6.61 -32.36
N ASP A 31 12.70 -6.15 -33.38
CA ASP A 31 13.70 -6.96 -34.09
C ASP A 31 14.96 -7.19 -33.25
N ALA A 32 15.22 -6.35 -32.23
CA ALA A 32 16.31 -6.53 -31.29
C ALA A 32 16.02 -7.56 -30.18
N LEU A 33 14.77 -7.99 -30.00
CA LEU A 33 14.43 -9.06 -29.06
C LEU A 33 14.88 -10.42 -29.64
N SER A 34 15.49 -11.29 -28.83
CA SER A 34 15.93 -12.60 -29.32
C SER A 34 14.76 -13.58 -29.54
N GLY A 35 15.02 -14.62 -30.35
CA GLY A 35 14.06 -15.69 -30.65
C GLY A 35 13.13 -15.38 -31.83
N SER A 36 12.36 -16.40 -32.23
CA SER A 36 11.47 -16.34 -33.39
C SER A 36 10.02 -16.58 -32.97
N GLY A 37 9.12 -15.78 -33.52
CA GLY A 37 7.69 -15.87 -33.24
C GLY A 37 7.24 -15.19 -31.94
N LEU A 38 5.92 -15.19 -31.75
CA LEU A 38 5.23 -14.42 -30.71
C LEU A 38 5.65 -14.80 -29.28
N GLU A 39 5.79 -16.11 -29.01
CA GLU A 39 6.08 -16.61 -27.66
C GLU A 39 7.48 -16.21 -27.18
N ASP A 40 8.50 -16.45 -28.00
CA ASP A 40 9.86 -16.08 -27.67
C ASP A 40 10.01 -14.55 -27.52
N LYS A 41 9.41 -13.79 -28.45
CA LYS A 41 9.45 -12.32 -28.41
C LYS A 41 8.74 -11.76 -27.18
N THR A 42 7.62 -12.36 -26.78
CA THR A 42 6.91 -12.01 -25.53
C THR A 42 7.78 -12.26 -24.31
N ARG A 43 8.43 -13.44 -24.25
CA ARG A 43 9.33 -13.81 -23.15
C ARG A 43 10.47 -12.81 -23.02
N GLU A 44 11.07 -12.44 -24.15
CA GLU A 44 12.19 -11.49 -24.20
C GLU A 44 11.78 -10.05 -23.89
N LEU A 45 10.62 -9.59 -24.37
CA LEU A 45 10.09 -8.27 -24.03
C LEU A 45 9.93 -8.13 -22.50
N VAL A 46 9.29 -9.11 -21.86
CA VAL A 46 9.10 -9.11 -20.41
C VAL A 46 10.44 -9.10 -19.68
N GLY A 47 11.39 -9.94 -20.09
CA GLY A 47 12.73 -9.96 -19.50
C GLY A 47 13.52 -8.66 -19.73
N PHE A 48 13.40 -8.05 -20.91
CA PHE A 48 14.05 -6.80 -21.27
C PHE A 48 13.54 -5.63 -20.41
N MET A 49 12.22 -5.54 -20.21
CA MET A 49 11.60 -4.49 -19.40
C MET A 49 11.92 -4.70 -17.92
N GLU A 50 11.95 -5.94 -17.46
CA GLU A 50 12.33 -6.26 -16.08
C GLU A 50 13.76 -5.86 -15.75
N ARG A 51 14.74 -6.23 -16.57
CA ARG A 51 16.15 -5.88 -16.34
C ARG A 51 16.40 -4.38 -16.22
N ARG A 52 15.47 -3.56 -16.74
CA ARG A 52 15.50 -2.09 -16.69
C ARG A 52 14.59 -1.49 -15.61
N GLY A 53 13.92 -2.32 -14.81
CA GLY A 53 12.95 -1.87 -13.81
C GLY A 53 11.71 -1.20 -14.42
N LYS A 54 11.40 -1.47 -15.71
CA LYS A 54 10.29 -0.84 -16.45
C LYS A 54 9.07 -1.75 -16.60
N LEU A 55 8.96 -2.81 -15.79
CA LEU A 55 7.83 -3.75 -15.87
C LEU A 55 6.47 -3.05 -15.69
N ASN A 56 6.41 -2.04 -14.81
CA ASN A 56 5.19 -1.25 -14.57
C ASN A 56 4.69 -0.56 -15.86
N LYS A 57 5.60 0.07 -16.62
CA LYS A 57 5.26 0.75 -17.88
C LYS A 57 4.66 -0.22 -18.92
N LEU A 58 5.15 -1.46 -18.96
CA LEU A 58 4.58 -2.50 -19.82
C LEU A 58 3.15 -2.86 -19.36
N ILE A 59 2.91 -2.99 -18.06
CA ILE A 59 1.58 -3.30 -17.50
C ILE A 59 0.60 -2.16 -17.74
N GLU A 60 1.01 -0.91 -17.53
CA GLU A 60 0.22 0.30 -17.81
C GLU A 60 -0.24 0.31 -19.27
N ARG A 61 0.70 0.15 -20.21
CA ARG A 61 0.37 0.13 -21.62
C ARG A 61 -0.54 -1.04 -22.00
N LEU A 62 -0.40 -2.19 -21.33
CA LEU A 62 -1.29 -3.33 -21.52
C LEU A 62 -2.73 -3.03 -21.09
N LEU A 63 -2.90 -2.40 -19.93
CA LEU A 63 -4.20 -2.00 -19.41
C LEU A 63 -4.88 -0.94 -20.29
N GLU A 64 -4.12 0.02 -20.81
CA GLU A 64 -4.64 1.01 -21.77
C GLU A 64 -5.15 0.36 -23.05
N LEU A 65 -4.38 -0.59 -23.61
CA LEU A 65 -4.74 -1.26 -24.87
C LEU A 65 -5.84 -2.31 -24.69
N ARG A 66 -6.00 -2.85 -23.48
CA ARG A 66 -6.98 -3.89 -23.15
C ARG A 66 -7.60 -3.63 -21.77
N PRO A 67 -8.52 -2.65 -21.63
CA PRO A 67 -9.15 -2.31 -20.35
C PRO A 67 -9.93 -3.48 -19.72
N ASN A 68 -10.39 -4.43 -20.53
CA ASN A 68 -11.16 -5.59 -20.11
C ASN A 68 -10.29 -6.82 -19.75
N LEU A 69 -8.95 -6.68 -19.69
CA LEU A 69 -8.10 -7.73 -19.16
C LEU A 69 -8.57 -8.08 -17.73
N PRO A 70 -8.84 -9.36 -17.42
CA PRO A 70 -9.37 -9.75 -16.11
C PRO A 70 -8.43 -9.28 -15.01
N SER A 71 -8.91 -8.31 -14.24
CA SER A 71 -8.15 -7.58 -13.23
C SER A 71 -7.68 -8.49 -12.07
N SER A 72 -8.23 -9.71 -11.94
CA SER A 72 -7.75 -10.75 -11.04
C SER A 72 -6.27 -11.11 -11.24
N ASP A 73 -5.76 -10.95 -12.47
CA ASP A 73 -4.37 -11.27 -12.82
C ASP A 73 -3.43 -10.06 -12.58
N ILE A 74 -3.98 -8.84 -12.66
CA ILE A 74 -3.26 -7.57 -12.63
C ILE A 74 -3.22 -6.95 -11.22
N ASN A 75 -4.30 -7.08 -10.45
CA ASN A 75 -4.46 -6.43 -9.14
C ASN A 75 -3.45 -6.89 -8.07
N LYS A 76 -2.87 -8.09 -8.20
CA LYS A 76 -1.84 -8.59 -7.27
C LYS A 76 -0.47 -7.88 -7.41
N PHE A 77 -0.25 -7.08 -8.45
CA PHE A 77 1.01 -6.32 -8.67
C PHE A 77 0.79 -4.80 -8.61
N ALA A 78 -0.39 -4.34 -9.01
CA ALA A 78 -0.80 -2.93 -9.04
C ALA A 78 -0.85 -2.26 -7.65
N GLN A 79 -1.29 -2.98 -6.61
CA GLN A 79 -1.58 -2.41 -5.29
C GLN A 79 -0.36 -1.84 -4.54
N GLY A 80 0.88 -2.13 -4.96
CA GLY A 80 2.09 -1.53 -4.39
C GLY A 80 2.70 -0.37 -5.18
N ASN A 81 2.40 -0.25 -6.49
CA ASN A 81 3.18 0.59 -7.41
C ASN A 81 2.39 1.67 -8.15
N LEU A 82 1.06 1.52 -8.34
CA LEU A 82 0.25 2.54 -9.03
C LEU A 82 0.03 3.81 -8.18
N ILE A 83 0.01 3.69 -6.85
CA ILE A 83 -0.01 4.84 -5.93
C ILE A 83 1.24 5.71 -6.11
N ASN A 84 2.39 5.10 -6.46
CA ASN A 84 3.65 5.82 -6.66
C ASN A 84 3.79 6.50 -8.03
N PHE A 85 2.94 6.19 -9.01
CA PHE A 85 3.08 6.71 -10.39
C PHE A 85 2.13 7.88 -10.69
N GLN A 86 0.87 7.85 -10.23
CA GLN A 86 -0.02 9.01 -10.37
C GLN A 86 0.59 10.27 -9.75
N ILE A 87 1.33 10.10 -8.64
CA ILE A 87 2.02 11.17 -7.91
C ILE A 87 3.30 11.64 -8.64
N LYS A 88 3.89 10.83 -9.52
CA LYS A 88 5.17 11.14 -10.19
C LYS A 88 5.01 11.92 -11.50
N GLN A 89 3.83 11.85 -12.13
CA GLN A 89 3.50 12.66 -13.31
C GLN A 89 3.09 14.10 -12.95
N ASP A 90 2.64 14.34 -11.72
CA ASP A 90 2.10 15.63 -11.28
C ASP A 90 3.16 16.60 -10.69
N PHE A 91 4.46 16.27 -10.76
CA PHE A 91 5.53 17.09 -10.14
C PHE A 91 6.59 17.51 -11.16
N GLU A 92 6.52 18.77 -11.64
CA GLU A 92 7.63 19.43 -12.33
C GLU A 92 8.49 20.24 -11.34
N ARG A 93 9.68 20.69 -11.75
CA ARG A 93 10.69 21.33 -10.86
C ARG A 93 10.16 22.56 -10.08
N ALA A 94 9.13 23.23 -10.58
CA ALA A 94 8.47 24.34 -9.90
C ALA A 94 7.76 23.91 -8.60
N ASP A 95 7.31 22.65 -8.53
CA ASP A 95 6.50 22.14 -7.44
C ASP A 95 7.34 21.77 -6.21
N ILE A 96 8.62 21.39 -6.38
CA ILE A 96 9.56 21.17 -5.26
C ILE A 96 9.84 22.49 -4.53
N VAL A 97 9.97 23.59 -5.28
CA VAL A 97 10.19 24.94 -4.71
C VAL A 97 8.93 25.45 -4.03
N TYR A 98 7.75 25.22 -4.64
CA TYR A 98 6.46 25.50 -4.02
C TYR A 98 6.27 24.73 -2.70
N LEU A 99 6.66 23.46 -2.66
CA LEU A 99 6.60 22.62 -1.47
C LEU A 99 7.60 23.05 -0.38
N LEU A 100 8.81 23.46 -0.74
CA LEU A 100 9.79 24.00 0.21
C LEU A 100 9.31 25.32 0.82
N ASN A 101 8.65 26.17 0.03
CA ASN A 101 8.01 27.39 0.51
C ASN A 101 6.82 27.11 1.43
N ILE A 102 6.00 26.09 1.14
CA ILE A 102 4.91 25.65 2.03
C ILE A 102 5.48 25.12 3.35
N ILE A 103 6.56 24.34 3.32
CA ILE A 103 7.23 23.84 4.53
C ILE A 103 7.81 25.01 5.35
N GLN A 104 8.43 26.00 4.70
CA GLN A 104 8.89 27.23 5.37
C GLN A 104 7.73 28.05 5.98
N HIS A 105 6.60 28.14 5.28
CA HIS A 105 5.44 28.92 5.70
C HIS A 105 4.67 28.25 6.85
N ILE A 106 4.46 26.92 6.79
CA ILE A 106 3.79 26.14 7.84
C ILE A 106 4.61 26.15 9.13
N MET A 107 5.94 26.11 9.04
CA MET A 107 6.80 25.99 10.22
C MET A 107 7.11 27.33 10.90
N GLY A 108 6.68 28.48 10.34
CA GLY A 108 6.75 29.79 10.98
C GLY A 108 8.16 30.27 11.41
N ASP A 109 9.21 29.53 11.07
CA ASP A 109 10.58 29.79 11.50
C ASP A 109 11.43 30.13 10.28
N SER A 110 11.81 31.41 10.20
CA SER A 110 12.61 32.01 9.14
C SER A 110 14.08 31.55 9.11
N ARG A 111 14.39 30.37 9.68
CA ARG A 111 15.76 29.88 9.93
C ARG A 111 16.16 28.65 9.14
N ILE A 112 15.27 28.08 8.32
CA ILE A 112 15.70 27.05 7.35
C ILE A 112 16.35 27.76 6.17
N THR A 113 17.65 28.00 6.28
CA THR A 113 18.49 28.43 5.16
C THR A 113 18.88 27.22 4.32
N LEU A 114 18.44 27.22 3.07
CA LEU A 114 18.95 26.28 2.07
C LEU A 114 20.49 26.43 1.94
N PRO A 115 21.26 25.34 1.79
CA PRO A 115 22.68 25.41 1.46
C PRO A 115 22.90 26.21 0.17
N ASP A 116 23.96 27.01 0.11
CA ASP A 116 24.20 27.90 -1.03
C ASP A 116 24.42 27.15 -2.35
N SER A 117 24.91 25.91 -2.28
CA SER A 117 25.00 25.00 -3.42
C SER A 117 23.64 24.70 -4.08
N LEU A 118 22.57 24.57 -3.29
CA LEU A 118 21.21 24.38 -3.80
C LEU A 118 20.60 25.70 -4.30
N LYS A 119 20.93 26.83 -3.67
CA LYS A 119 20.47 28.15 -4.13
C LYS A 119 21.05 28.51 -5.50
N GLU A 120 22.33 28.20 -5.74
CA GLU A 120 23.01 28.46 -7.01
C GLU A 120 22.50 27.58 -8.15
N GLU A 121 22.07 26.35 -7.84
CA GLU A 121 21.52 25.40 -8.81
C GLU A 121 20.08 25.74 -9.23
N LEU A 122 19.30 26.40 -8.34
CA LEU A 122 17.86 26.63 -8.53
C LEU A 122 17.46 28.00 -9.13
N LYS A 123 18.38 28.97 -9.25
CA LYS A 123 18.22 30.32 -9.86
C LYS A 123 16.77 30.80 -10.11
N PHE A 124 16.12 31.40 -9.11
CA PHE A 124 14.88 32.18 -9.31
C PHE A 124 14.86 33.52 -8.54
N PRO A 125 14.15 34.55 -9.04
CA PRO A 125 13.96 35.84 -8.38
C PRO A 125 12.83 35.77 -7.34
N SER A 126 13.04 36.43 -6.22
CA SER A 126 12.15 36.48 -5.07
C SER A 126 10.95 37.42 -5.28
N SER A 127 9.85 36.92 -5.84
CA SER A 127 8.52 37.55 -5.66
C SER A 127 7.39 36.68 -6.23
N GLU A 128 6.36 36.50 -5.38
CA GLU A 128 4.98 36.06 -5.69
C GLU A 128 4.71 34.55 -5.83
N ILE A 129 4.16 33.96 -4.76
CA ILE A 129 3.18 32.87 -4.86
C ILE A 129 2.10 33.10 -3.78
N ASP A 130 0.87 33.39 -4.20
CA ASP A 130 -0.34 33.34 -3.37
C ASP A 130 -0.88 31.91 -3.28
N ILE A 131 -1.34 31.50 -2.10
CA ILE A 131 -1.66 30.10 -1.76
C ILE A 131 -3.18 29.89 -1.69
N PHE A 132 -3.69 28.92 -2.44
CA PHE A 132 -4.96 28.23 -2.15
C PHE A 132 -4.73 26.72 -2.15
N ALA A 133 -5.15 26.02 -1.08
CA ALA A 133 -5.19 24.57 -1.02
C ALA A 133 -6.49 24.13 -0.32
N GLU A 134 -7.40 23.50 -1.08
CA GLU A 134 -8.75 23.11 -0.62
C GLU A 134 -8.86 21.65 -0.10
N ASP A 135 -7.78 20.85 -0.05
CA ASP A 135 -7.90 19.45 0.42
C ASP A 135 -6.70 18.94 1.24
N ASN A 136 -6.94 18.76 2.55
CA ASN A 136 -5.99 18.30 3.55
C ASN A 136 -5.46 16.88 3.34
N ASN A 137 -6.17 16.01 2.62
CA ASN A 137 -5.70 14.63 2.43
C ASN A 137 -4.60 14.52 1.37
N LYS A 138 -4.63 15.38 0.34
CA LYS A 138 -3.55 15.46 -0.66
C LYS A 138 -2.26 16.01 -0.05
N VAL A 139 -2.36 16.96 0.88
CA VAL A 139 -1.21 17.54 1.59
C VAL A 139 -0.48 16.47 2.42
N LYS A 140 -1.21 15.60 3.12
CA LYS A 140 -0.63 14.53 3.95
C LYS A 140 0.11 13.47 3.13
N THR A 141 -0.43 13.09 1.97
CA THR A 141 0.21 12.12 1.07
C THR A 141 1.47 12.69 0.43
N ASN A 142 1.48 13.98 0.09
CA ASN A 142 2.64 14.66 -0.47
C ASN A 142 3.78 14.82 0.56
N ILE A 143 3.45 15.09 1.83
CA ILE A 143 4.43 15.12 2.93
C ILE A 143 5.07 13.74 3.12
N ALA A 144 4.30 12.65 3.11
CA ALA A 144 4.83 11.29 3.25
C ALA A 144 5.84 10.91 2.15
N TYR A 145 5.61 11.36 0.91
CA TYR A 145 6.48 11.10 -0.23
C TYR A 145 7.78 11.91 -0.16
N LEU A 146 7.69 13.18 0.25
CA LEU A 146 8.85 14.07 0.47
C LEU A 146 9.76 13.55 1.59
N LEU A 147 9.17 13.00 2.65
CA LEU A 147 9.94 12.42 3.76
C LEU A 147 10.68 11.15 3.34
N ASN A 148 10.13 10.34 2.44
CA ASN A 148 10.84 9.21 1.84
C ASN A 148 12.02 9.67 0.95
N ILE A 149 11.86 10.75 0.20
CA ILE A 149 12.94 11.34 -0.61
C ILE A 149 14.05 11.88 0.30
N ILE A 150 13.68 12.60 1.37
CA ILE A 150 14.63 13.09 2.38
C ILE A 150 15.33 11.90 3.04
N GLN A 151 14.63 10.84 3.42
CA GLN A 151 15.24 9.64 4.02
C GLN A 151 16.20 8.90 3.08
N HIS A 152 15.94 8.92 1.78
CA HIS A 152 16.83 8.36 0.75
C HIS A 152 18.07 9.23 0.50
N ILE A 153 17.91 10.56 0.57
CA ILE A 153 19.02 11.55 0.51
C ILE A 153 19.86 11.50 1.80
N MET A 154 19.23 11.28 2.95
CA MET A 154 19.86 11.18 4.27
C MET A 154 20.65 9.88 4.52
N GLY A 155 20.79 9.02 3.51
CA GLY A 155 21.91 8.08 3.45
C GLY A 155 23.28 8.78 3.41
N ASP A 156 23.31 10.09 3.09
CA ASP A 156 24.47 10.96 3.27
C ASP A 156 24.49 11.54 4.70
N SER A 157 25.46 11.10 5.50
CA SER A 157 25.58 11.32 6.96
C SER A 157 25.85 12.77 7.41
N ARG A 158 25.68 13.75 6.52
CA ARG A 158 26.06 15.16 6.73
C ARG A 158 24.88 16.08 7.04
N ILE A 159 23.65 15.60 6.97
CA ILE A 159 22.45 16.39 7.26
C ILE A 159 21.89 15.97 8.62
N THR A 160 22.08 16.79 9.65
CA THR A 160 21.49 16.56 10.97
C THR A 160 20.14 17.26 11.08
N LEU A 161 19.06 16.49 11.18
CA LEU A 161 17.74 17.02 11.49
C LEU A 161 17.66 17.50 12.95
N PRO A 162 16.91 18.59 13.23
CA PRO A 162 16.53 18.95 14.59
C PRO A 162 15.81 17.79 15.29
N ASP A 163 16.06 17.59 16.57
CA ASP A 163 15.47 16.46 17.32
C ASP A 163 13.95 16.53 17.42
N SER A 164 13.36 17.74 17.41
CA SER A 164 11.91 17.95 17.33
C SER A 164 11.30 17.31 16.07
N LEU A 165 11.94 17.51 14.92
CA LEU A 165 11.49 16.95 13.66
C LEU A 165 11.73 15.43 13.61
N LYS A 166 12.80 14.92 14.21
CA LYS A 166 13.01 13.46 14.32
C LYS A 166 11.89 12.80 15.13
N GLU A 167 11.48 13.39 16.24
CA GLU A 167 10.38 12.84 17.06
C GLU A 167 9.02 12.96 16.35
N GLU A 168 8.76 14.06 15.63
CA GLU A 168 7.54 14.20 14.82
C GLU A 168 7.48 13.19 13.67
N LEU A 169 8.61 12.95 12.99
CA LEU A 169 8.72 11.93 11.94
C LEU A 169 8.57 10.53 12.50
N LYS A 170 9.21 10.24 13.64
CA LYS A 170 9.05 8.96 14.34
C LYS A 170 7.59 8.74 14.73
N HIS A 171 6.89 9.76 15.22
CA HIS A 171 5.47 9.70 15.51
C HIS A 171 4.63 9.44 14.25
N PHE A 172 4.91 10.14 13.15
CA PHE A 172 4.23 9.96 11.85
C PHE A 172 4.43 8.56 11.25
N PHE A 173 5.67 8.06 11.22
CA PHE A 173 5.97 6.71 10.72
C PHE A 173 5.40 5.63 11.64
N THR A 174 5.37 5.88 12.95
CA THR A 174 4.64 5.02 13.89
C THR A 174 3.17 4.99 13.51
N LYS A 175 2.50 6.14 13.33
CA LYS A 175 1.09 6.23 12.90
C LYS A 175 0.80 5.52 11.57
N GLN A 176 1.67 5.63 10.56
CA GLN A 176 1.49 4.87 9.32
C GLN A 176 1.64 3.36 9.52
N LYS A 177 2.62 2.93 10.32
CA LYS A 177 2.80 1.52 10.67
C LYS A 177 1.59 0.99 11.45
N VAL A 178 1.07 1.76 12.41
CA VAL A 178 -0.18 1.49 13.14
C VAL A 178 -1.32 1.27 12.13
N SER A 179 -1.51 2.22 11.21
CA SER A 179 -2.60 2.22 10.24
C SER A 179 -2.55 0.98 9.33
N LYS A 180 -1.37 0.60 8.83
CA LYS A 180 -1.21 -0.60 8.00
C LYS A 180 -1.51 -1.88 8.78
N GLU A 181 -0.98 -2.02 10.00
CA GLU A 181 -1.22 -3.21 10.82
C GLU A 181 -2.70 -3.35 11.19
N LEU A 182 -3.37 -2.23 11.49
CA LEU A 182 -4.80 -2.21 11.78
C LEU A 182 -5.65 -2.52 10.54
N HIS A 183 -5.23 -2.08 9.34
CA HIS A 183 -5.86 -2.50 8.10
C HIS A 183 -5.77 -4.02 7.90
N ASP A 184 -4.58 -4.61 8.08
CA ASP A 184 -4.38 -6.07 8.00
C ASP A 184 -5.26 -6.81 9.01
N ILE A 185 -5.37 -6.30 10.24
CA ILE A 185 -6.22 -6.87 11.30
C ILE A 185 -7.70 -6.79 10.91
N SER A 186 -8.14 -5.67 10.34
CA SER A 186 -9.51 -5.48 9.86
C SER A 186 -9.87 -6.47 8.74
N MET A 187 -8.94 -6.72 7.81
CA MET A 187 -9.09 -7.74 6.77
C MET A 187 -9.27 -9.13 7.38
N LEU A 188 -8.42 -9.52 8.33
CA LEU A 188 -8.52 -10.82 9.00
C LEU A 188 -9.85 -10.98 9.76
N PHE A 189 -10.35 -9.92 10.42
CA PHE A 189 -11.65 -9.98 11.06
C PHE A 189 -12.80 -10.18 10.07
N SER A 190 -12.74 -9.53 8.91
CA SER A 190 -13.77 -9.68 7.86
C SER A 190 -13.81 -11.11 7.32
N GLU A 191 -12.63 -11.75 7.15
CA GLU A 191 -12.57 -13.16 6.78
C GLU A 191 -13.11 -14.11 7.87
N ILE A 192 -12.95 -13.77 9.15
CA ILE A 192 -13.52 -14.55 10.25
C ILE A 192 -15.05 -14.38 10.29
N GLU A 193 -15.55 -13.16 10.10
CA GLU A 193 -16.99 -12.90 10.02
C GLU A 193 -17.64 -13.66 8.87
N GLU A 194 -16.97 -13.76 7.71
CA GLU A 194 -17.44 -14.57 6.59
C GLU A 194 -17.58 -16.04 6.97
N ILE A 195 -16.56 -16.61 7.63
CA ILE A 195 -16.60 -17.99 8.14
C ILE A 195 -17.75 -18.17 9.13
N ILE A 196 -17.85 -17.28 10.14
CA ILE A 196 -18.86 -17.38 11.22
C ILE A 196 -20.29 -17.16 10.68
N SER A 197 -20.44 -16.41 9.60
CA SER A 197 -21.73 -16.16 8.94
C SER A 197 -22.23 -17.38 8.16
N MET A 198 -21.38 -18.38 7.90
CA MET A 198 -21.82 -19.63 7.30
C MET A 198 -22.81 -20.34 8.23
N HIS A 199 -23.86 -20.93 7.65
CA HIS A 199 -24.86 -21.63 8.43
C HIS A 199 -24.20 -22.83 9.17
N PRO A 200 -24.54 -23.12 10.45
CA PRO A 200 -23.80 -24.07 11.29
C PRO A 200 -23.60 -25.47 10.67
N LEU A 201 -24.58 -25.93 9.90
CA LEU A 201 -24.50 -27.23 9.21
C LEU A 201 -23.43 -27.30 8.11
N PHE A 202 -22.92 -26.15 7.66
CA PHE A 202 -21.87 -26.05 6.64
C PHE A 202 -20.50 -25.73 7.23
N LEU A 203 -20.43 -25.43 8.54
CA LEU A 203 -19.16 -25.22 9.21
C LEU A 203 -18.44 -26.55 9.39
N SER A 204 -17.40 -26.76 8.59
CA SER A 204 -16.51 -27.88 8.79
C SER A 204 -15.58 -27.61 9.98
N ARG A 205 -14.97 -28.67 10.50
CA ARG A 205 -13.89 -28.55 11.50
C ARG A 205 -12.72 -27.71 10.95
N TYR A 206 -12.46 -27.82 9.66
CA TYR A 206 -11.42 -27.05 8.98
C TYR A 206 -11.70 -25.54 8.99
N ASP A 207 -12.96 -25.14 8.81
CA ASP A 207 -13.35 -23.72 8.84
C ASP A 207 -13.16 -23.12 10.23
N LEU A 208 -13.57 -23.87 11.28
CA LEU A 208 -13.38 -23.45 12.67
C LEU A 208 -11.90 -23.37 13.05
N ASP A 209 -11.08 -24.33 12.63
CA ASP A 209 -9.64 -24.31 12.89
C ASP A 209 -8.95 -23.17 12.13
N THR A 210 -9.43 -22.84 10.91
CA THR A 210 -8.98 -21.67 10.14
C THR A 210 -9.35 -20.37 10.85
N ALA A 211 -10.58 -20.24 11.36
CA ALA A 211 -11.01 -19.07 12.12
C ALA A 211 -10.17 -18.89 13.40
N LYS A 212 -9.90 -19.97 14.15
CA LYS A 212 -9.01 -19.94 15.32
C LYS A 212 -7.60 -19.47 14.98
N ALA A 213 -7.00 -20.00 13.90
CA ALA A 213 -5.66 -19.60 13.48
C ALA A 213 -5.60 -18.11 13.13
N LYS A 214 -6.63 -17.57 12.46
CA LYS A 214 -6.74 -16.15 12.17
C LYS A 214 -6.90 -15.31 13.45
N ILE A 215 -7.71 -15.75 14.40
CA ILE A 215 -7.86 -15.08 15.70
C ILE A 215 -6.54 -15.03 16.47
N GLN A 216 -5.80 -16.14 16.52
CA GLN A 216 -4.48 -16.15 17.17
C GLN A 216 -3.51 -15.18 16.50
N LYS A 217 -3.54 -15.09 15.16
CA LYS A 217 -2.73 -14.12 14.41
C LYS A 217 -3.11 -12.67 14.71
N ILE A 218 -4.42 -12.37 14.82
CA ILE A 218 -4.89 -11.04 15.23
C ILE A 218 -4.42 -10.72 16.65
N LYS A 219 -4.61 -11.65 17.58
CA LYS A 219 -4.21 -11.53 18.99
C LYS A 219 -2.71 -11.25 19.12
N SER A 220 -1.87 -12.01 18.42
CA SER A 220 -0.42 -11.79 18.45
C SER A 220 -0.02 -10.43 17.89
N LYS A 221 -0.64 -10.00 16.78
CA LYS A 221 -0.40 -8.67 16.21
C LYS A 221 -0.81 -7.57 17.18
N LEU A 222 -2.02 -7.63 17.74
CA LEU A 222 -2.53 -6.64 18.68
C LEU A 222 -1.68 -6.55 19.95
N TYR A 223 -1.26 -7.68 20.53
CA TYR A 223 -0.41 -7.66 21.72
C TYR A 223 1.00 -7.16 21.45
N SER A 224 1.56 -7.45 20.27
CA SER A 224 2.85 -6.87 19.88
C SER A 224 2.78 -5.36 19.66
N PHE A 225 1.58 -4.83 19.42
CA PHE A 225 1.37 -3.45 19.05
C PHE A 225 1.00 -2.57 20.25
N PHE A 226 0.14 -3.08 21.13
CA PHE A 226 -0.49 -2.27 22.17
C PHE A 226 0.06 -2.49 23.58
N GLU A 227 1.11 -3.30 23.78
CA GLU A 227 1.84 -3.51 25.06
C GLU A 227 0.98 -3.35 26.35
N ASN A 228 -0.27 -3.86 26.35
CA ASN A 228 -1.28 -3.84 27.43
C ASN A 228 -2.27 -2.65 27.52
N GLU A 229 -2.27 -1.68 26.60
CA GLU A 229 -3.21 -0.53 26.63
C GLU A 229 -4.68 -0.89 26.35
N LEU A 230 -4.93 -2.06 25.77
CA LEU A 230 -6.28 -2.53 25.45
C LEU A 230 -6.80 -3.50 26.52
N PHE A 231 -7.12 -2.94 27.69
CA PHE A 231 -7.44 -3.66 28.94
C PHE A 231 -8.55 -4.74 28.84
N ASP A 232 -9.40 -4.73 27.82
CA ASP A 232 -10.52 -5.67 27.69
C ASP A 232 -10.37 -6.71 26.58
N LEU A 233 -9.46 -6.50 25.62
CA LEU A 233 -9.33 -7.40 24.48
C LEU A 233 -8.98 -8.85 24.88
N PRO A 234 -8.12 -9.11 25.88
CA PRO A 234 -7.82 -10.47 26.30
C PRO A 234 -9.05 -11.29 26.71
N SER A 235 -10.03 -10.67 27.39
CA SER A 235 -11.27 -11.34 27.80
C SER A 235 -12.10 -11.69 26.57
N ILE A 236 -12.31 -10.70 25.68
CA ILE A 236 -13.14 -10.89 24.47
C ILE A 236 -12.53 -11.98 23.57
N PHE A 237 -11.21 -12.01 23.39
CA PHE A 237 -10.55 -13.07 22.63
C PHE A 237 -10.71 -14.44 23.26
N SER A 238 -10.58 -14.54 24.59
CA SER A 238 -10.74 -15.81 25.31
C SER A 238 -12.15 -16.37 25.14
N GLU A 239 -13.17 -15.50 25.19
CA GLU A 239 -14.56 -15.88 24.98
C GLU A 239 -14.83 -16.37 23.54
N ILE A 240 -14.26 -15.69 22.53
CA ILE A 240 -14.38 -16.16 21.13
C ILE A 240 -13.65 -17.49 20.94
N GLU A 241 -12.45 -17.64 21.51
CA GLU A 241 -11.69 -18.89 21.48
C GLU A 241 -12.47 -20.04 22.12
N GLU A 242 -13.12 -19.80 23.26
CA GLU A 242 -13.98 -20.79 23.93
C GLU A 242 -15.13 -21.22 23.02
N ILE A 243 -15.83 -20.27 22.38
CA ILE A 243 -16.91 -20.57 21.44
C ILE A 243 -16.39 -21.44 20.29
N LEU A 244 -15.30 -21.05 19.65
CA LEU A 244 -14.75 -21.77 18.50
C LEU A 244 -14.13 -23.12 18.87
N SER A 245 -13.73 -23.32 20.13
CA SER A 245 -13.16 -24.58 20.63
C SER A 245 -14.18 -25.72 20.69
N LYS A 246 -15.48 -25.40 20.71
CA LYS A 246 -16.56 -26.39 20.75
C LYS A 246 -16.60 -27.21 19.46
N ASN A 247 -17.11 -28.44 19.58
CA ASN A 247 -17.31 -29.31 18.42
C ASN A 247 -18.34 -28.66 17.46
N PRO A 248 -18.08 -28.56 16.14
CA PRO A 248 -19.02 -27.94 15.19
C PRO A 248 -20.44 -28.49 15.28
N SER A 249 -20.62 -29.79 15.55
CA SER A 249 -21.95 -30.40 15.69
C SER A 249 -22.72 -29.97 16.95
N LYS A 250 -22.04 -29.36 17.92
CA LYS A 250 -22.62 -28.85 19.17
C LYS A 250 -22.78 -27.33 19.18
N LEU A 251 -22.34 -26.65 18.11
CA LEU A 251 -22.37 -25.19 18.04
C LEU A 251 -23.79 -24.70 17.80
N ARG A 252 -24.31 -23.86 18.71
CA ARG A 252 -25.62 -23.22 18.50
C ARG A 252 -25.45 -21.97 17.66
N LYS A 253 -26.43 -21.68 16.79
CA LYS A 253 -26.46 -20.43 16.00
C LYS A 253 -26.31 -19.18 16.87
N SER A 254 -26.89 -19.18 18.08
CA SER A 254 -26.77 -18.08 19.03
C SER A 254 -25.33 -17.82 19.50
N GLU A 255 -24.50 -18.87 19.59
CA GLU A 255 -23.10 -18.76 20.02
C GLU A 255 -22.22 -18.18 18.90
N LEU A 256 -22.51 -18.51 17.63
CA LEU A 256 -21.86 -17.87 16.48
C LEU A 256 -22.22 -16.37 16.40
N ILE A 257 -23.49 -16.04 16.63
CA ILE A 257 -23.94 -14.64 16.67
C ILE A 257 -23.23 -13.88 17.80
N ASP A 258 -23.07 -14.48 18.98
CA ASP A 258 -22.32 -13.88 20.10
C ASP A 258 -20.84 -13.65 19.73
N ALA A 259 -20.18 -14.64 19.10
CA ALA A 259 -18.81 -14.48 18.60
C ALA A 259 -18.69 -13.35 17.57
N GLN A 260 -19.65 -13.25 16.64
CA GLN A 260 -19.70 -12.18 15.64
C GLN A 260 -19.88 -10.80 16.29
N GLN A 261 -20.77 -10.68 17.29
CA GLN A 261 -20.97 -9.43 18.03
C GLN A 261 -19.70 -9.02 18.77
N LYS A 262 -18.98 -9.97 19.37
CA LYS A 262 -17.69 -9.74 20.05
C LYS A 262 -16.61 -9.28 19.08
N ILE A 263 -16.50 -9.90 17.91
CA ILE A 263 -15.59 -9.44 16.85
C ILE A 263 -15.91 -8.00 16.45
N HIS A 264 -17.19 -7.68 16.27
CA HIS A 264 -17.62 -6.33 15.94
C HIS A 264 -17.25 -5.31 17.04
N GLN A 265 -17.40 -5.67 18.32
CA GLN A 265 -16.96 -4.83 19.43
C GLN A 265 -15.45 -4.54 19.39
N ILE A 266 -14.63 -5.54 19.03
CA ILE A 266 -13.19 -5.33 18.86
C ILE A 266 -12.91 -4.34 17.73
N LYS A 267 -13.56 -4.50 16.57
CA LYS A 267 -13.43 -3.55 15.44
C LYS A 267 -13.77 -2.12 15.86
N MET A 268 -14.87 -1.93 16.58
CA MET A 268 -15.28 -0.61 17.06
C MET A 268 -14.24 0.02 18.00
N LYS A 269 -13.68 -0.77 18.93
CA LYS A 269 -12.62 -0.29 19.83
C LYS A 269 -11.34 0.10 19.08
N LEU A 270 -10.95 -0.69 18.07
CA LEU A 270 -9.77 -0.38 17.24
C LEU A 270 -9.99 0.88 16.40
N ASN A 271 -11.19 1.06 15.85
CA ASN A 271 -11.53 2.28 15.11
C ASN A 271 -11.55 3.51 16.03
N SER A 272 -12.13 3.41 17.23
CA SER A 272 -12.08 4.53 18.18
C SER A 272 -10.65 4.87 18.62
N PHE A 273 -9.78 3.87 18.72
CA PHE A 273 -8.37 4.12 19.02
C PHE A 273 -7.71 4.91 17.88
N LEU A 274 -7.96 4.53 16.62
CA LEU A 274 -7.48 5.24 15.43
C LEU A 274 -7.98 6.67 15.29
N GLU A 275 -9.20 6.94 15.75
CA GLU A 275 -9.80 8.28 15.67
C GLU A 275 -9.26 9.23 16.76
N ASN A 276 -8.76 8.69 17.88
CA ASN A 276 -8.25 9.46 19.01
C ASN A 276 -6.73 9.73 18.97
N GLU A 277 -5.98 9.04 18.11
CA GLU A 277 -4.55 9.29 17.82
C GLU A 277 -4.35 10.15 16.56
#